data_AF-A0A3E2YWG5-F1
#
_entry.id   AF-A0A3E2YWG5-F1
#
_cell.length_a   1.000
_cell.length_b   1.000
_cell.length_c   1.000
_cell.angle_alpha   90.00
_cell.angle_beta   90.00
_cell.angle_gamma   90.00
#
_symmetry.space_group_name_H-M   'P 1'
#
loop_
_entity.id
_entity.type
_entity.pdbx_description
1 polymer ?
#
loop_
_entity_poly.entity_id
_entity_poly.type
_entity_poly.pdbx_seq_one_letter_code
_entity_poly.pdbx_strand_id
1 'polypeptide(L)'
;MDATKLGANGQMNLMPDGDPGGAMKIVGGVVDVQKTGEGAFSGTLDYTKANPDNKAIEALGAKAKVVPFTAKTDAEGRLVELVVDTSVLVASLGKMTTTYSDFGASVSPEKPAAGETEEAPESLKKAFGG
;
A
#
# COMPACT_ATOMS: atom_id res chain seq x y z
N MET A 1 -8.51 -15.04 14.21
CA MET A 1 -8.05 -15.56 12.90
C MET A 1 -6.53 -15.48 12.84
N ASP A 2 -5.87 -16.52 12.31
CA ASP A 2 -4.41 -16.61 12.20
C ASP A 2 -4.01 -16.40 10.73
N ALA A 3 -3.32 -15.31 10.43
CA ALA A 3 -2.96 -14.94 9.05
C ALA A 3 -2.00 -15.96 8.39
N THR A 4 -1.24 -16.73 9.19
CA THR A 4 -0.35 -17.79 8.67
C THR A 4 -1.11 -18.99 8.13
N LYS A 5 -2.41 -19.10 8.43
CA LYS A 5 -3.30 -20.16 7.97
C LYS A 5 -4.16 -19.74 6.77
N LEU A 6 -4.02 -18.50 6.31
CA LEU A 6 -4.59 -18.03 5.06
C LEU A 6 -3.61 -18.41 3.95
N GLY A 7 -4.10 -18.99 2.85
CA GLY A 7 -3.24 -19.44 1.75
C GLY A 7 -2.32 -18.31 1.25
N ALA A 8 -1.14 -18.65 0.73
CA ALA A 8 -0.13 -17.67 0.28
C ALA A 8 -0.67 -16.62 -0.74
N ASN A 9 -1.78 -16.93 -1.39
CA ASN A 9 -2.47 -16.10 -2.38
C ASN A 9 -3.73 -15.37 -1.84
N GLY A 10 -3.99 -15.42 -0.52
CA GLY A 10 -5.16 -14.80 0.08
C GLY A 10 -5.08 -13.27 0.10
N GLN A 11 -6.22 -12.59 -0.03
CA GLN A 11 -6.33 -11.11 0.00
C GLN A 11 -5.80 -10.46 1.29
N MET A 12 -5.48 -11.25 2.32
CA MET A 12 -4.94 -10.83 3.62
C MET A 12 -3.47 -11.22 3.80
N ASN A 13 -2.77 -11.62 2.72
CA ASN A 13 -1.31 -11.59 2.72
C ASN A 13 -0.90 -10.11 2.67
N LEU A 14 -0.93 -9.46 3.84
CA LEU A 14 -0.75 -8.01 3.97
C LEU A 14 0.71 -7.58 3.76
N MET A 15 1.65 -8.52 3.80
CA MET A 15 3.08 -8.30 3.59
C MET A 15 3.73 -9.46 2.80
N PRO A 16 3.37 -9.71 1.53
CA PRO A 16 4.25 -10.51 0.67
C PRO A 16 5.58 -9.74 0.58
N ASP A 17 6.69 -10.42 0.86
CA ASP A 17 8.05 -9.86 0.79
C ASP A 17 8.34 -8.65 1.71
N GLY A 18 7.54 -8.45 2.77
CA GLY A 18 7.74 -7.35 3.71
C GLY A 18 7.28 -5.98 3.21
N ASP A 19 6.42 -5.94 2.18
CA ASP A 19 5.86 -4.70 1.59
C ASP A 19 4.39 -4.47 2.03
N PRO A 20 4.14 -3.93 3.23
CA PRO A 20 2.80 -3.63 3.69
C PRO A 20 2.10 -2.63 2.75
N GLY A 21 1.01 -3.09 2.12
CA GLY A 21 0.22 -2.26 1.20
C GLY A 21 0.73 -2.19 -0.23
N GLY A 22 1.79 -2.91 -0.60
CA GLY A 22 2.29 -2.94 -1.99
C GLY A 22 2.98 -1.65 -2.42
N ALA A 23 3.60 -0.91 -1.49
CA ALA A 23 4.23 0.36 -1.75
C ALA A 23 5.37 0.26 -2.80
N MET A 24 6.09 -0.87 -2.85
CA MET A 24 7.11 -1.09 -3.88
C MET A 24 6.50 -1.13 -5.29
N LYS A 25 5.30 -1.72 -5.44
CA LYS A 25 4.58 -1.72 -6.73
C LYS A 25 4.15 -0.31 -7.14
N ILE A 26 3.77 0.52 -6.17
CA ILE A 26 3.42 1.93 -6.40
C ILE A 26 4.64 2.71 -6.88
N VAL A 27 5.82 2.48 -6.30
CA VAL A 27 7.08 3.11 -6.77
C VAL A 27 7.38 2.75 -8.23
N GLY A 28 7.12 1.51 -8.64
CA GLY A 28 7.25 1.08 -10.05
C GLY A 28 6.32 1.83 -11.02
N GLY A 29 5.26 2.46 -10.52
CA GLY A 29 4.34 3.31 -11.28
C GLY A 29 4.75 4.78 -11.35
N VAL A 30 5.82 5.21 -10.67
CA VAL A 30 6.25 6.62 -10.70
C VAL A 30 6.77 6.96 -12.09
N VAL A 31 6.16 7.96 -12.73
CA VAL A 31 6.53 8.41 -14.08
C VAL A 31 7.18 9.79 -14.11
N ASP A 32 7.00 10.56 -13.05
CA ASP A 32 7.62 11.87 -12.88
C ASP A 32 7.86 12.16 -11.40
N VAL A 33 9.00 12.79 -11.10
CA VAL A 33 9.36 13.26 -9.76
C VAL A 33 10.11 14.57 -9.88
N GLN A 34 9.67 15.55 -9.11
CA GLN A 34 10.33 16.83 -8.95
C GLN A 34 10.63 17.08 -7.47
N LYS A 35 11.85 17.53 -7.19
CA LYS A 35 12.22 18.02 -5.86
C LYS A 35 11.65 19.41 -5.68
N THR A 36 10.82 19.60 -4.66
CA THR A 36 10.16 20.88 -4.35
C THR A 36 10.80 21.62 -3.18
N GLY A 37 11.67 20.93 -2.43
CA GLY A 37 12.44 21.48 -1.33
C GLY A 37 13.45 20.46 -0.80
N GLU A 38 14.21 20.83 0.23
CA GLU A 38 15.05 19.87 0.94
C GLU A 38 14.17 18.79 1.59
N GLY A 39 14.43 17.53 1.27
CA GLY A 39 13.63 16.39 1.71
C GLY A 39 12.17 16.39 1.24
N ALA A 40 11.78 17.21 0.25
CA ALA A 40 10.40 17.32 -0.23
C ALA A 40 10.30 17.11 -1.74
N PHE A 41 9.33 16.30 -2.15
CA PHE A 41 9.12 15.88 -3.53
C PHE A 41 7.63 15.92 -3.91
N SER A 42 7.36 16.20 -5.18
CA SER A 42 6.06 16.00 -5.81
C SER A 42 6.23 15.22 -7.10
N GLY A 43 5.22 14.47 -7.51
CA GLY A 43 5.32 13.72 -8.74
C GLY A 43 4.00 13.13 -9.20
N THR A 44 4.10 12.25 -10.18
CA THR A 44 2.96 11.60 -10.81
C THR A 44 3.13 10.08 -10.80
N LEU A 45 2.07 9.39 -10.42
CA LEU A 45 1.93 7.94 -10.44
C LEU A 45 1.04 7.51 -11.62
N ASP A 46 1.51 6.49 -12.33
CA ASP A 46 0.75 5.73 -13.30
C ASP A 46 0.38 4.38 -12.69
N TYR A 47 -0.85 4.28 -12.19
CA TYR A 47 -1.38 3.04 -11.62
C TYR A 47 -1.51 1.93 -12.65
N THR A 48 -1.64 2.26 -13.94
CA THR A 48 -1.65 1.26 -15.01
C THR A 48 -0.29 0.60 -15.20
N LYS A 49 0.80 1.25 -14.76
CA LYS A 49 2.13 0.63 -14.70
C LYS A 49 2.38 -0.11 -13.40
N ALA A 50 1.86 0.41 -12.29
CA ALA A 50 1.97 -0.25 -10.98
C ALA A 50 1.23 -1.60 -10.94
N ASN A 51 0.11 -1.72 -11.66
CA ASN A 51 -0.71 -2.92 -11.73
C ASN A 51 -1.33 -3.09 -13.14
N PRO A 52 -0.54 -3.55 -14.13
CA PRO A 52 -0.95 -3.57 -15.54
C PRO A 52 -2.15 -4.47 -15.85
N ASP A 53 -2.33 -5.57 -15.11
CA ASP A 53 -3.40 -6.55 -15.38
C ASP A 53 -4.71 -6.27 -14.63
N ASN A 54 -4.79 -5.16 -13.88
CA ASN A 54 -5.95 -4.86 -13.05
C ASN A 54 -7.03 -4.12 -13.84
N LYS A 55 -8.07 -4.86 -14.25
CA LYS A 55 -9.23 -4.33 -14.99
C LYS A 55 -9.95 -3.16 -14.32
N ALA A 56 -9.95 -3.09 -12.98
CA ALA A 56 -10.55 -1.97 -12.26
C ALA A 56 -9.73 -0.69 -12.44
N ILE A 57 -8.39 -0.82 -12.49
CA ILE A 57 -7.48 0.29 -12.77
C ILE A 57 -7.58 0.70 -14.25
N GLU A 58 -7.68 -0.26 -15.17
CA GLU A 58 -7.91 0.04 -16.59
C GLU A 58 -9.22 0.83 -16.81
N ALA A 59 -10.29 0.47 -16.10
CA ALA A 59 -11.59 1.14 -16.20
C ALA A 59 -11.56 2.61 -15.76
N LEU A 60 -10.59 3.02 -14.93
CA LEU A 60 -10.37 4.43 -14.55
C LEU A 60 -9.73 5.25 -15.68
N GLY A 61 -9.25 4.59 -16.74
CA GLY A 61 -8.78 5.21 -17.98
C GLY A 61 -7.60 6.17 -17.77
N ALA A 62 -7.65 7.32 -18.44
CA ALA A 62 -6.57 8.30 -18.40
C ALA A 62 -6.27 8.85 -16.99
N LYS A 63 -7.26 8.89 -16.10
CA LYS A 63 -7.09 9.40 -14.73
C LYS A 63 -6.14 8.53 -13.91
N ALA A 64 -6.11 7.23 -14.16
CA ALA A 64 -5.20 6.30 -13.48
C ALA A 64 -3.73 6.49 -13.89
N LYS A 65 -3.44 7.25 -14.95
CA LYS A 65 -2.07 7.48 -15.45
C LYS A 65 -1.41 8.73 -14.88
N VAL A 66 -2.20 9.59 -14.24
CA VAL A 66 -1.79 10.94 -13.83
C VAL A 66 -2.14 11.22 -12.37
N VAL A 67 -1.96 10.23 -11.49
CA VAL A 67 -2.31 10.35 -10.07
C VAL A 67 -1.24 11.17 -9.34
N PRO A 68 -1.55 12.36 -8.79
CA PRO A 68 -0.55 13.18 -8.12
C PRO A 68 -0.11 12.57 -6.80
N PHE A 69 1.17 12.74 -6.45
CA PHE A 69 1.66 12.43 -5.12
C PHE A 69 2.64 13.49 -4.60
N THR A 70 2.78 13.53 -3.28
CA THR A 70 3.89 14.21 -2.59
C THR A 70 4.61 13.24 -1.68
N ALA A 71 5.92 13.41 -1.53
CA ALA A 71 6.73 12.59 -0.65
C ALA A 71 7.68 13.44 0.19
N LYS A 72 7.98 12.97 1.40
CA LYS A 72 9.00 13.56 2.28
C LYS A 72 10.04 12.53 2.69
N THR A 73 11.27 12.98 2.81
CA THR A 73 12.37 12.20 3.36
C THR A 73 12.93 12.85 4.62
N ASP A 74 13.51 12.02 5.51
CA ASP A 74 14.31 12.53 6.62
C ASP A 74 15.71 12.98 6.18
N ALA A 75 16.53 13.41 7.14
CA ALA A 75 17.91 13.85 6.92
C ALA A 75 18.85 12.73 6.41
N GLU A 76 18.46 11.47 6.59
CA GLU A 76 19.19 10.30 6.10
C GLU A 76 18.72 9.88 4.69
N GLY A 77 17.72 10.58 4.13
CA GLY A 77 17.17 10.31 2.81
C GLY A 77 16.13 9.19 2.77
N ARG A 78 15.64 8.72 3.93
CA ARG A 78 14.61 7.68 3.99
C ARG A 78 13.23 8.28 3.78
N LEU A 79 12.35 7.60 3.05
CA LEU A 79 10.96 8.00 2.87
C LEU A 79 10.22 7.95 4.22
N VAL A 80 9.71 9.08 4.70
CA VAL A 80 8.95 9.16 5.97
C VAL A 80 7.47 9.44 5.75
N GLU A 81 7.11 9.98 4.59
CA GLU A 81 5.72 10.28 4.23
C GLU A 81 5.53 10.15 2.73
N LEU A 82 4.45 9.48 2.31
CA LEU A 82 3.93 9.47 0.95
C LEU A 82 2.45 9.81 1.01
N VAL A 83 2.03 10.84 0.28
CA VAL A 83 0.63 11.24 0.14
C VAL A 83 0.24 11.10 -1.32
N VAL A 84 -0.76 10.29 -1.61
CA VAL A 84 -1.30 10.09 -2.95
C VAL A 84 -2.70 10.68 -3.03
N ASP A 85 -2.93 11.57 -4.01
CA ASP A 85 -4.21 12.21 -4.20
C ASP A 85 -5.15 11.33 -5.04
N THR A 86 -5.90 10.46 -4.38
CA THR A 86 -6.87 9.56 -5.04
C THR A 86 -8.18 10.25 -5.43
N SER A 87 -8.39 11.51 -5.02
CA SER A 87 -9.59 12.26 -5.37
C SER A 87 -9.71 12.52 -6.87
N VAL A 88 -8.58 12.52 -7.59
CA VAL A 88 -8.54 12.63 -9.06
C VAL A 88 -9.19 11.44 -9.76
N LEU A 89 -9.19 10.26 -9.11
CA LEU A 89 -9.82 9.05 -9.62
C LEU A 89 -11.32 9.09 -9.34
N VAL A 90 -11.68 9.28 -8.07
CA VAL A 90 -13.05 9.44 -7.60
C VAL A 90 -13.03 10.46 -6.47
N ALA A 91 -13.80 11.55 -6.60
CA ALA A 91 -13.72 12.70 -5.70
C ALA A 91 -13.94 12.35 -4.21
N SER A 92 -14.71 11.30 -3.91
CA SER A 92 -14.97 10.84 -2.55
C SER A 92 -13.83 10.10 -1.86
N LEU A 93 -12.78 9.68 -2.59
CA LEU A 93 -11.67 8.90 -2.02
C LEU A 93 -10.67 9.78 -1.24
N GLY A 94 -10.60 11.08 -1.52
CA GLY A 94 -9.70 11.99 -0.83
C GLY A 94 -8.22 11.64 -1.04
N LYS A 95 -7.40 11.85 -0.01
CA LYS A 95 -5.95 11.59 -0.02
C LYS A 95 -5.62 10.36 0.81
N MET A 96 -4.78 9.49 0.26
CA MET A 96 -4.19 8.37 0.96
C MET A 96 -2.82 8.78 1.49
N THR A 97 -2.61 8.69 2.80
CA THR A 97 -1.34 9.03 3.45
C THR A 97 -0.71 7.79 4.05
N THR A 98 0.56 7.56 3.74
CA THR A 98 1.39 6.50 4.32
C THR A 98 2.59 7.15 4.99
N THR A 99 2.83 6.79 6.25
CA THR A 99 3.96 7.29 7.05
C THR A 99 4.85 6.14 7.47
N TYR A 100 6.16 6.35 7.44
CA TYR A 100 7.16 5.38 7.86
C TYR A 100 7.95 5.95 9.03
N SER A 101 8.05 5.18 10.11
CA SER A 101 8.72 5.55 11.35
C SER A 101 9.45 4.34 11.95
N ASP A 102 10.16 4.57 13.06
CA ASP A 102 10.80 3.53 13.87
C ASP A 102 11.76 2.63 13.08
N PHE A 103 12.47 3.23 12.11
CA PHE A 103 13.40 2.53 11.25
C PHE A 103 14.47 1.78 12.06
N GLY A 104 14.59 0.48 11.83
CA GLY A 104 15.54 -0.39 12.54
C GLY A 104 15.09 -0.82 13.94
N ALA A 105 13.91 -0.41 14.41
CA ALA A 105 13.37 -0.91 15.66
C ALA A 105 13.00 -2.40 15.55
N SER A 106 13.32 -3.16 16.60
CA SER A 106 12.90 -4.56 16.68
C SER A 106 11.40 -4.62 16.95
N VAL A 107 10.65 -5.28 16.07
CA VAL A 107 9.24 -5.59 16.30
C VAL A 107 9.13 -7.00 16.88
N SER A 108 8.40 -7.15 17.98
CA SER A 108 8.12 -8.45 18.61
C SER A 108 6.60 -8.65 18.66
N PRO A 109 5.97 -9.06 17.55
CA PRO A 109 4.53 -9.29 17.54
C PRO A 109 4.19 -10.45 18.48
N GLU A 110 3.35 -10.18 19.48
CA GLU A 110 2.84 -11.21 20.37
C GLU A 110 1.60 -11.87 19.77
N LYS A 111 1.53 -13.20 19.88
CA LYS A 111 0.34 -13.94 19.48
C LYS A 111 -0.80 -13.58 20.44
N PRO A 112 -2.00 -13.23 19.94
CA PRO A 112 -3.17 -13.04 20.80
C PRO A 112 -3.43 -14.28 21.67
N ALA A 113 -3.91 -14.09 22.90
CA ALA A 113 -4.18 -15.22 23.78
C ALA A 113 -5.28 -16.12 23.19
N ALA A 114 -5.30 -17.40 23.55
CA ALA A 114 -6.24 -18.36 22.97
C ALA A 114 -7.73 -17.99 23.21
N GLY A 115 -8.03 -17.28 24.31
CA GLY A 115 -9.37 -16.76 24.61
C GLY A 115 -9.75 -15.48 23.84
N GLU A 116 -8.79 -14.85 23.15
CA GLU A 116 -8.98 -13.67 22.30
C GLU A 116 -9.03 -14.05 20.81
N THR A 117 -8.97 -15.35 20.52
CA THR A 117 -9.05 -15.87 19.15
C THR A 117 -10.33 -16.67 18.95
N GLU A 118 -11.16 -16.25 18.00
CA GLU A 118 -12.19 -17.11 17.44
C GLU A 118 -11.69 -17.79 16.16
N GLU A 119 -12.14 -19.03 15.96
CA GLU A 119 -11.89 -19.75 14.74
C GLU A 119 -12.67 -19.09 13.59
N ALA A 120 -11.98 -18.80 12.48
CA ALA A 120 -12.64 -18.28 11.30
C ALA A 120 -13.66 -19.32 10.78
N PRO A 121 -14.92 -18.94 10.53
CA PRO A 121 -15.87 -19.85 9.92
C PRO A 121 -15.38 -20.29 8.53
N GLU A 122 -15.68 -21.53 8.15
CA GLU A 122 -15.29 -22.16 6.88
C GLU A 122 -15.64 -21.30 5.65
N SER A 123 -16.80 -20.64 5.69
CA SER A 123 -17.25 -19.71 4.64
C SER A 123 -16.31 -18.53 4.43
N LEU A 124 -15.70 -18.05 5.52
CA LEU A 124 -14.76 -16.93 5.51
C LEU A 124 -13.37 -17.41 5.07
N LYS A 125 -12.93 -18.61 5.48
CA LYS A 125 -11.71 -19.22 4.94
C LYS A 125 -11.80 -19.35 3.42
N LYS A 126 -12.92 -19.84 2.89
CA LYS A 126 -13.14 -20.02 1.44
C LYS A 126 -13.23 -18.70 0.67
N ALA A 127 -13.82 -17.67 1.25
CA ALA A 127 -13.93 -16.34 0.62
C ALA A 127 -12.55 -15.66 0.46
N PHE A 128 -11.60 -15.96 1.33
CA PHE A 128 -10.25 -15.38 1.33
C PHE A 128 -9.19 -16.31 0.71
N GLY A 129 -9.61 -17.32 -0.07
CA GLY A 129 -8.71 -18.19 -0.84
C GLY A 129 -8.21 -19.43 -0.11
N GLY A 130 -8.93 -19.89 0.92
CA GLY A 130 -8.77 -21.20 1.57
C GLY A 130 -9.48 -22.32 0.85
#